data_AF-A0A4Q6DUH3-F1
#
_entry.id   AF-A0A4Q6DUH3-F1
#
_cell.length_a   1.000
_cell.length_b   1.000
_cell.length_c   1.000
_cell.angle_alpha   90.00
_cell.angle_beta   90.00
_cell.angle_gamma   90.00
#
_symmetry.space_group_name_H-M   'P 1'
#
loop_
_entity.id
_entity.type
_entity.pdbx_description
1 polymer ?
#
loop_
_entity_poly.entity_id
_entity_poly.type
_entity_poly.pdbx_seq_one_letter_code
_entity_poly.pdbx_strand_id
1 'polypeptide(L)'
;MALGILSAFYTVGWGLLLGLALFFIAFNVIEALLPSWLSKIALPSVKATAMGVNASSQFLGAFFGGILGGQLLASTSTNMAWMILLALAATWLVVSWFLESPRYLSTLTVELHTIQRDLPSWSDSVLDIDGVEEVVILENNGVAYVKIDQQNLDDNARQKLSLLLNQVVAF
;
A
#
# COMPACT_ATOMS: atom_id res chain seq x y z
N MET A 1 -0.54 -8.66 -20.73
CA MET A 1 -0.16 -9.91 -21.42
C MET A 1 -1.15 -11.05 -21.23
N ALA A 2 -1.56 -11.43 -20.01
CA ALA A 2 -2.48 -12.56 -19.78
C ALA A 2 -3.83 -12.46 -20.51
N LEU A 3 -4.46 -11.27 -20.53
CA LEU A 3 -5.71 -11.03 -21.25
C LEU A 3 -5.59 -11.14 -22.78
N GLY A 4 -4.41 -10.85 -23.33
CA GLY A 4 -4.15 -11.01 -24.77
C GLY A 4 -4.03 -12.49 -25.17
N ILE A 5 -3.44 -13.32 -24.30
CA ILE A 5 -3.35 -14.78 -24.49
C ILE A 5 -4.75 -15.41 -24.36
N LEU A 6 -5.55 -14.98 -23.38
CA LEU A 6 -6.93 -15.42 -23.22
C LEU A 6 -7.81 -15.05 -24.42
N SER A 7 -7.66 -13.82 -24.95
CA SER A 7 -8.40 -13.38 -26.13
C SER A 7 -8.00 -14.14 -27.41
N ALA A 8 -6.71 -14.46 -27.59
CA ALA A 8 -6.21 -15.12 -28.79
C ALA A 8 -6.40 -16.66 -28.79
N PHE A 9 -6.44 -17.30 -27.63
CA PHE A 9 -6.48 -18.76 -27.49
C PHE A 9 -7.64 -19.29 -26.65
N TYR A 10 -8.74 -18.55 -26.47
CA TYR A 10 -9.89 -19.02 -25.68
C TYR A 10 -10.51 -20.34 -26.18
N THR A 11 -10.27 -20.70 -27.45
CA THR A 11 -10.74 -21.93 -28.09
C THR A 11 -9.84 -23.14 -27.82
N VAL A 12 -8.62 -22.93 -27.31
CA VAL A 12 -7.67 -23.98 -26.96
C VAL A 12 -7.63 -24.12 -25.43
N GLY A 13 -8.09 -25.25 -24.90
CA GLY A 13 -8.22 -25.45 -23.45
C GLY A 13 -6.95 -25.13 -22.65
N TRP A 14 -5.77 -25.43 -23.20
CA TRP A 14 -4.48 -25.10 -22.58
C TRP A 14 -4.19 -23.59 -22.52
N GLY A 15 -4.61 -22.80 -23.52
CA GLY A 15 -4.44 -21.35 -23.54
C GLY A 15 -5.30 -20.66 -22.48
N LEU A 16 -6.52 -21.18 -22.26
CA LEU A 16 -7.41 -20.71 -21.20
C LEU A 16 -6.84 -21.00 -19.81
N LEU A 17 -6.31 -22.21 -19.59
CA LEU A 17 -5.67 -22.59 -18.33
C LEU A 17 -4.44 -21.74 -18.02
N LEU A 18 -3.55 -21.53 -19.01
CA LEU A 18 -2.36 -20.70 -18.84
C LEU A 18 -2.71 -19.24 -18.54
N GLY A 19 -3.67 -18.68 -19.27
CA GLY A 19 -4.13 -17.32 -19.07
C GLY A 19 -4.79 -17.11 -17.72
N LEU A 20 -5.62 -18.05 -17.28
CA LEU A 20 -6.24 -18.05 -15.96
C LEU A 20 -5.19 -18.17 -14.85
N ALA A 21 -4.20 -19.05 -15.01
CA ALA A 21 -3.09 -19.19 -14.05
C ALA A 21 -2.31 -17.88 -13.91
N LEU A 22 -1.93 -17.24 -15.01
CA LEU A 22 -1.24 -15.94 -14.99
C LEU A 22 -2.10 -14.85 -14.34
N PHE A 23 -3.40 -14.83 -14.62
CA PHE A 23 -4.33 -13.89 -13.98
C PHE A 23 -4.36 -14.10 -12.46
N PHE A 24 -4.52 -15.34 -11.99
CA PHE A 24 -4.55 -15.65 -10.56
C PHE A 24 -3.23 -15.30 -9.87
N ILE A 25 -2.08 -15.60 -10.48
CA ILE A 25 -0.77 -15.24 -9.93
C ILE A 25 -0.67 -13.73 -9.77
N ALA A 26 -0.97 -12.97 -10.83
CA ALA A 26 -0.90 -11.52 -10.78
C ALA A 26 -1.88 -10.92 -9.75
N PHE A 27 -3.11 -11.43 -9.72
CA PHE A 27 -4.15 -10.99 -8.78
C PHE A 27 -3.74 -11.25 -7.33
N ASN A 28 -3.31 -12.46 -6.99
CA ASN A 28 -2.89 -12.81 -5.62
C ASN A 28 -1.68 -11.98 -5.17
N VAL A 29 -0.73 -11.72 -6.07
CA VAL A 29 0.42 -10.85 -5.76
C VAL A 29 -0.05 -9.43 -5.44
N ILE A 30 -0.91 -8.84 -6.29
CA ILE A 30 -1.44 -7.48 -6.06
C ILE A 30 -2.28 -7.43 -4.78
N GLU A 31 -3.14 -8.43 -4.55
CA GLU A 31 -4.00 -8.53 -3.38
C GLU A 31 -3.20 -8.65 -2.08
N ALA A 32 -2.07 -9.36 -2.08
CA ALA A 32 -1.16 -9.43 -0.94
C ALA A 32 -0.37 -8.12 -0.74
N LEU A 33 -0.03 -7.42 -1.82
CA LEU A 33 0.73 -6.18 -1.76
C LEU A 33 -0.11 -4.99 -1.26
N LEU A 34 -1.38 -4.87 -1.66
CA LEU A 34 -2.27 -3.77 -1.25
C LEU A 34 -2.33 -3.53 0.27
N PRO A 35 -2.65 -4.52 1.13
CA PRO A 35 -2.70 -4.32 2.57
C PRO A 35 -1.30 -4.07 3.15
N SER A 36 -0.25 -4.68 2.60
CA SER A 36 1.12 -4.42 3.04
C SER A 36 1.51 -2.96 2.79
N TRP A 37 1.23 -2.46 1.59
CA TRP A 37 1.48 -1.08 1.19
C TRP A 37 0.69 -0.09 2.05
N LEU A 38 -0.61 -0.35 2.23
CA LEU A 38 -1.46 0.51 3.04
C LEU A 38 -1.03 0.52 4.52
N SER A 39 -0.55 -0.61 5.03
CA SER A 39 -0.04 -0.72 6.40
C SER A 39 1.23 0.08 6.66
N LYS A 40 2.05 0.34 5.63
CA LYS A 40 3.30 1.11 5.72
C LYS A 40 3.06 2.62 5.65
N ILE A 41 2.03 3.04 4.92
CA ILE A 41 1.68 4.46 4.75
C ILE A 41 0.80 4.96 5.90
N ALA A 42 -0.09 4.10 6.41
CA ALA A 42 -1.01 4.48 7.48
C ALA A 42 -0.31 4.64 8.83
N LEU A 43 -0.64 5.73 9.54
CA LEU A 43 -0.25 5.91 10.94
C LEU A 43 -0.81 4.76 11.80
N PRO A 44 -0.12 4.34 12.87
CA PRO A 44 -0.58 3.28 13.77
C PRO A 44 -2.00 3.51 14.31
N SER A 45 -2.36 4.76 14.56
CA SER A 45 -3.68 5.16 15.08
C SER A 45 -4.83 5.02 14.08
N VAL A 46 -4.56 5.10 12.76
CA VAL A 46 -5.59 5.02 11.70
C VAL A 46 -5.45 3.79 10.81
N LYS A 47 -4.50 2.90 11.12
CA LYS A 47 -4.21 1.69 10.35
C LYS A 47 -5.44 0.79 10.16
N ALA A 48 -6.24 0.59 11.21
CA ALA A 48 -7.46 -0.20 11.13
C ALA A 48 -8.50 0.45 10.19
N THR A 49 -8.66 1.77 10.26
CA THR A 49 -9.57 2.52 9.38
C THR A 49 -9.12 2.45 7.92
N ALA A 50 -7.82 2.62 7.64
CA ALA A 50 -7.28 2.51 6.29
C ALA A 50 -7.54 1.10 5.71
N MET A 51 -7.24 0.05 6.48
CA MET A 51 -7.55 -1.33 6.07
C MET A 51 -9.05 -1.57 5.85
N GLY A 52 -9.91 -0.96 6.67
CA GLY A 52 -11.36 -1.02 6.52
C GLY A 52 -11.87 -0.34 5.24
N VAL A 53 -11.32 0.82 4.89
CA VAL A 53 -11.63 1.52 3.63
C VAL A 53 -11.22 0.65 2.44
N ASN A 54 -10.01 0.07 2.46
CA ASN A 54 -9.58 -0.84 1.39
C ASN A 54 -10.50 -2.05 1.25
N ALA A 55 -10.89 -2.70 2.36
CA ALA A 55 -11.85 -3.81 2.32
C ALA A 55 -13.20 -3.38 1.73
N SER A 56 -13.70 -2.21 2.12
CA SER A 56 -14.97 -1.67 1.61
C SER A 56 -14.91 -1.39 0.10
N SER A 57 -13.81 -0.81 -0.38
CA SER A 57 -13.55 -0.61 -1.81
C SER A 57 -13.43 -1.93 -2.57
N GLN A 58 -12.80 -2.96 -1.99
CA GLN A 58 -12.73 -4.29 -2.60
C GLN A 58 -14.10 -4.93 -2.73
N PHE A 59 -14.94 -4.87 -1.69
CA PHE A 59 -16.32 -5.36 -1.75
C PHE A 59 -17.16 -4.60 -2.79
N LEU A 60 -17.02 -3.27 -2.86
CA LEU A 60 -17.70 -2.46 -3.87
C LEU A 60 -17.27 -2.85 -5.29
N GLY A 61 -15.96 -3.03 -5.50
CA GLY A 61 -15.40 -3.48 -6.77
C GLY A 61 -15.90 -4.88 -7.16
N ALA A 62 -15.92 -5.82 -6.21
CA ALA A 62 -16.44 -7.17 -6.43
C ALA A 62 -17.94 -7.16 -6.77
N PHE A 63 -18.72 -6.29 -6.11
CA PHE A 63 -20.14 -6.14 -6.38
C PHE A 63 -20.42 -5.63 -7.80
N PHE A 64 -19.84 -4.49 -8.18
CA PHE A 64 -20.02 -3.94 -9.52
C PHE A 64 -19.40 -4.85 -10.60
N GLY A 65 -18.24 -5.45 -10.32
CA GLY A 65 -17.60 -6.43 -11.19
C GLY A 65 -18.48 -7.67 -11.41
N GLY A 66 -19.16 -8.14 -10.36
CA GLY A 66 -20.11 -9.25 -10.43
C GLY A 66 -21.35 -8.91 -11.27
N ILE A 67 -21.93 -7.72 -11.09
CA ILE A 67 -23.07 -7.26 -11.89
C ILE A 67 -22.68 -7.15 -13.37
N LEU A 68 -21.61 -6.42 -13.67
CA LEU A 68 -21.14 -6.21 -15.04
C LEU A 68 -20.72 -7.53 -15.70
N GLY A 69 -19.99 -8.38 -14.97
CA GLY A 69 -19.57 -9.71 -15.44
C GLY A 69 -20.75 -10.64 -15.71
N GLY A 70 -21.75 -10.65 -14.82
CA GLY A 70 -22.99 -11.41 -14.99
C GLY A 70 -23.79 -10.96 -16.21
N GLN A 71 -23.90 -9.64 -16.42
CA GLN A 71 -24.57 -9.09 -17.59
C GLN A 71 -23.82 -9.36 -18.90
N LEU A 72 -22.48 -9.34 -18.88
CA LEU A 72 -21.63 -9.78 -19.99
C LEU A 72 -21.83 -11.26 -20.32
N LEU A 73 -21.89 -12.12 -19.30
CA LEU A 73 -22.12 -13.56 -19.44
C LEU A 73 -23.49 -13.88 -20.05
N ALA A 74 -24.51 -13.07 -19.75
CA ALA A 74 -25.84 -13.18 -20.34
C ALA A 74 -25.90 -12.70 -21.80
N SER A 75 -24.90 -11.96 -22.28
CA SER A 75 -24.82 -11.52 -23.67
C SER A 75 -24.31 -12.64 -24.59
N THR A 76 -24.81 -12.72 -25.81
CA THR A 76 -24.47 -13.80 -26.76
C THR A 76 -23.04 -13.70 -27.32
N SER A 77 -22.32 -12.59 -27.09
CA SER A 77 -21.00 -12.34 -27.69
C SER A 77 -19.87 -12.44 -26.67
N THR A 78 -19.29 -13.63 -26.55
CA THR A 78 -18.09 -13.89 -25.73
C THR A 78 -16.91 -12.99 -26.11
N ASN A 79 -16.79 -12.62 -27.40
CA ASN A 79 -15.70 -11.76 -27.87
C ASN A 79 -15.85 -10.32 -27.33
N MET A 80 -17.08 -9.80 -27.29
CA MET A 80 -17.35 -8.49 -26.70
C MET A 80 -17.02 -8.46 -25.20
N ALA A 81 -17.28 -9.56 -24.48
CA ALA A 81 -16.91 -9.69 -23.08
C ALA A 81 -15.40 -9.59 -22.85
N TRP A 82 -14.60 -10.29 -23.65
CA TRP A 82 -13.13 -10.23 -23.58
C TRP A 82 -12.58 -8.84 -23.91
N MET A 83 -13.13 -8.15 -24.92
CA MET A 83 -12.70 -6.79 -25.27
C MET A 83 -12.94 -5.80 -24.14
N ILE A 84 -14.09 -5.88 -23.47
CA ILE A 84 -14.42 -5.02 -22.33
C ILE A 84 -13.45 -5.27 -21.16
N LEU A 85 -13.16 -6.54 -20.84
CA LEU A 85 -12.18 -6.89 -19.81
C LEU A 85 -10.79 -6.38 -20.14
N LEU A 86 -10.38 -6.48 -21.41
CA LEU A 86 -9.08 -5.98 -21.88
C LEU A 86 -9.00 -4.46 -21.79
N ALA A 87 -10.07 -3.75 -22.18
CA ALA A 87 -10.15 -2.29 -22.06
C ALA A 87 -10.08 -1.85 -20.59
N LEU A 88 -10.78 -2.54 -19.69
CA LEU A 88 -10.79 -2.21 -18.26
C LEU A 88 -9.42 -2.42 -17.63
N ALA A 89 -8.72 -3.52 -17.97
CA ALA A 89 -7.36 -3.77 -17.52
C ALA A 89 -6.34 -2.77 -18.12
N ALA A 90 -6.52 -2.35 -19.38
CA ALA A 90 -5.67 -1.35 -20.00
C ALA A 90 -5.85 0.02 -19.33
N THR A 91 -7.09 0.43 -19.04
CA THR A 91 -7.38 1.65 -18.27
C THR A 91 -6.72 1.60 -16.90
N TRP A 92 -6.82 0.47 -16.18
CA TRP A 92 -6.15 0.30 -14.90
C TRP A 92 -4.63 0.41 -14.99
N LEU A 93 -4.02 -0.15 -16.04
CA LEU A 93 -2.58 -0.06 -16.28
C LEU A 93 -2.15 1.39 -16.52
N VAL A 94 -2.90 2.14 -17.33
CA VAL A 94 -2.65 3.56 -17.57
C VAL A 94 -2.73 4.34 -16.26
N VAL A 95 -3.79 4.14 -15.46
CA VAL A 95 -3.93 4.79 -14.15
C VAL A 95 -2.75 4.43 -13.24
N SER A 96 -2.38 3.15 -13.17
CA SER A 96 -1.27 2.65 -12.36
C SER A 96 0.07 3.29 -12.72
N TRP A 97 0.28 3.63 -14.00
CA TRP A 97 1.49 4.32 -14.44
C TRP A 97 1.61 5.75 -13.93
N PHE A 98 0.50 6.40 -13.61
CA PHE A 98 0.48 7.75 -13.04
C PHE A 98 0.50 7.76 -11.51
N LEU A 99 0.40 6.60 -10.85
CA LEU A 99 0.58 6.52 -9.39
C LEU A 99 2.06 6.68 -9.04
N GLU A 100 2.41 7.81 -8.43
CA GLU A 100 3.73 8.04 -7.84
C GLU A 100 4.00 7.02 -6.74
N SER A 101 5.22 6.47 -6.75
CA SER A 101 5.65 5.53 -5.71
C SER A 101 5.75 6.28 -4.37
N PRO A 102 5.05 5.84 -3.32
CA PRO A 102 5.07 6.47 -2.02
C PRO A 102 6.49 6.41 -1.45
N ARG A 103 6.92 7.53 -0.87
CA ARG A 103 8.23 7.66 -0.23
C ARG A 103 8.36 6.62 0.88
N TYR A 104 9.51 5.97 0.97
CA TYR A 104 9.80 4.91 1.93
C TYR A 104 9.98 5.49 3.34
N LEU A 105 8.87 5.90 3.96
CA LEU A 105 8.84 6.39 5.33
C LEU A 105 8.86 5.21 6.30
N SER A 106 9.93 5.10 7.07
CA SER A 106 10.05 4.11 8.14
C SER A 106 9.54 4.71 9.45
N THR A 107 8.65 4.00 10.14
CA THR A 107 8.13 4.43 11.44
C THR A 107 8.92 3.77 12.56
N LEU A 108 9.59 4.55 13.40
CA LEU A 108 10.21 4.10 14.65
C LEU A 108 9.27 4.35 15.82
N THR A 109 9.11 3.35 16.68
CA THR A 109 8.34 3.45 17.92
C THR A 109 9.28 3.71 19.07
N VAL A 110 9.06 4.78 19.81
CA VAL A 110 9.88 5.23 20.93
C VAL A 110 9.02 5.20 22.18
N GLU A 111 9.46 4.52 23.23
CA GLU A 111 8.72 4.47 24.50
C GLU A 111 8.93 5.76 25.29
N LEU A 112 7.84 6.46 25.65
CA LEU A 112 7.89 7.71 26.42
C LEU A 112 8.31 7.50 27.88
N HIS A 113 8.33 6.26 28.39
CA HIS A 113 8.81 5.99 29.75
C HIS A 113 10.26 6.43 29.96
N THR A 114 11.04 6.58 28.88
CA THR A 114 12.42 7.06 28.91
C THR A 114 12.54 8.59 28.87
N ILE A 115 11.50 9.31 28.41
CA ILE A 115 11.53 10.77 28.18
C ILE A 115 10.66 11.45 29.23
N GLN A 116 11.25 11.64 30.42
CA GLN A 116 10.57 12.17 31.61
C GLN A 116 10.49 13.71 31.69
N ARG A 117 10.93 14.46 30.68
CA ARG A 117 10.87 15.92 30.70
C ARG A 117 10.45 16.50 29.34
N ASP A 118 9.36 17.27 29.41
CA ASP A 118 8.92 18.27 28.42
C ASP A 118 8.73 17.73 26.99
N LEU A 119 7.70 16.89 26.82
CA LEU A 119 7.29 16.28 25.55
C LEU A 119 7.19 17.27 24.36
N PRO A 120 6.63 18.50 24.52
CA PRO A 120 6.49 19.43 23.40
C PRO A 120 7.83 19.91 22.85
N SER A 121 8.79 20.24 23.73
CA SER A 121 10.12 20.71 23.32
C SER A 121 10.98 19.58 22.76
N TRP A 122 10.76 18.35 23.22
CA TRP A 122 11.37 17.15 22.63
C TRP A 122 10.83 16.87 21.22
N SER A 123 9.51 16.94 20.99
CA SER A 123 8.95 16.73 19.64
C SER A 123 9.47 17.76 18.63
N ASP A 124 9.58 19.02 19.03
CA ASP A 124 10.12 20.09 18.18
C ASP A 124 11.59 19.82 17.83
N SER A 125 12.39 19.35 18.79
CA SER A 125 13.81 19.01 18.57
C SER A 125 14.00 17.80 17.65
N VAL A 126 13.05 16.84 17.66
CA VAL A 126 13.09 15.67 16.79
C VAL A 126 12.59 16.01 15.38
N LEU A 127 11.61 16.91 15.24
CA LEU A 127 11.14 17.44 13.96
C LEU A 127 12.18 18.33 13.24
N ASP A 128 13.09 18.97 13.98
CA ASP A 128 14.16 19.81 13.43
C ASP A 128 15.31 19.00 12.78
N ILE A 129 15.26 17.66 12.87
CA ILE A 129 16.27 16.78 12.26
C ILE A 129 15.90 16.52 10.79
N ASP A 130 16.82 16.88 9.88
CA ASP A 130 16.73 16.54 8.47
C ASP A 130 16.54 15.02 8.26
N GLY A 131 15.42 14.64 7.65
CA GLY A 131 15.01 13.26 7.43
C GLY A 131 13.88 12.77 8.35
N VAL A 132 13.52 13.51 9.42
CA VAL A 132 12.31 13.25 10.21
C VAL A 132 11.14 14.01 9.57
N GLU A 133 10.12 13.30 9.10
CA GLU A 133 8.97 13.95 8.47
C GLU A 133 7.82 14.19 9.45
N GLU A 134 7.64 13.34 10.45
CA GLU A 134 6.49 13.43 11.34
C GLU A 134 6.79 12.79 12.70
N VAL A 135 6.39 13.46 13.78
CA VAL A 135 6.44 12.93 15.14
C VAL A 135 5.02 12.92 15.70
N VAL A 136 4.48 11.74 15.97
CA VAL A 136 3.14 11.57 16.54
C VAL A 136 3.26 10.96 17.93
N ILE A 137 2.91 11.75 18.94
CA ILE A 137 2.89 11.30 20.33
C ILE A 137 1.54 10.66 20.65
N LEU A 138 1.55 9.40 21.10
CA LEU A 138 0.38 8.70 21.61
C LEU A 138 0.52 8.55 23.12
N GLU A 139 0.17 9.63 23.84
CA GLU A 139 0.25 9.71 25.31
C GLU A 139 -0.48 8.56 26.00
N ASN A 140 -1.65 8.15 25.47
CA ASN A 140 -2.46 7.05 26.00
C ASN A 140 -1.74 5.69 26.01
N ASN A 141 -0.82 5.47 25.08
CA ASN A 141 -0.08 4.22 24.96
C ASN A 141 1.36 4.36 25.48
N GLY A 142 1.76 5.55 25.92
CA GLY A 142 3.13 5.84 26.34
C GLY A 142 4.17 5.62 25.24
N VAL A 143 3.80 5.77 23.97
CA VAL A 143 4.70 5.62 22.81
C VAL A 143 4.61 6.80 21.84
N ALA A 144 5.76 7.22 21.30
CA ALA A 144 5.88 8.22 20.24
C ALA A 144 6.31 7.52 18.96
N TYR A 145 5.64 7.83 17.86
CA TYR A 145 5.98 7.31 16.54
C TYR A 145 6.68 8.40 15.75
N VAL A 146 7.89 8.10 15.31
CA VAL A 146 8.72 9.00 14.51
C VAL A 146 8.80 8.42 13.09
N LYS A 147 8.22 9.12 12.11
CA LYS A 147 8.34 8.76 10.70
C LYS A 147 9.58 9.40 10.10
N ILE A 148 10.39 8.56 9.45
CA ILE A 148 11.70 8.94 8.97
C ILE A 148 11.84 8.53 7.51
N ASP A 149 12.31 9.45 6.69
CA ASP A 149 12.72 9.17 5.32
C ASP A 149 14.13 8.54 5.33
N GLN A 150 14.19 7.22 5.11
CA GLN A 150 15.46 6.48 5.10
C GLN A 150 16.40 6.94 3.97
N GLN A 151 15.87 7.51 2.88
CA GLN A 151 16.68 7.94 1.74
C GLN A 151 17.36 9.30 1.98
N ASN A 152 16.78 10.13 2.84
CA ASN A 152 17.25 11.48 3.09
C ASN A 152 17.91 11.66 4.48
N LEU A 153 17.99 10.58 5.27
CA LEU A 153 18.54 10.61 6.61
C LEU A 153 20.07 10.45 6.59
N ASP A 154 20.78 11.57 6.72
CA ASP A 154 22.24 11.67 6.80
C ASP A 154 22.82 10.99 8.07
N ASP A 155 24.08 10.56 8.04
CA ASP A 155 24.73 9.85 9.15
C ASP A 155 24.83 10.70 10.42
N ASN A 156 24.94 12.02 10.28
CA ASN A 156 24.89 12.97 11.40
C ASN A 156 23.49 13.07 12.02
N ALA A 157 22.45 13.05 11.18
CA ALA A 157 21.05 13.06 11.60
C ALA A 157 20.72 11.76 12.36
N ARG A 158 21.23 10.61 11.89
CA ARG A 158 21.11 9.30 12.56
C ARG A 158 21.69 9.31 13.97
N GLN A 159 22.91 9.84 14.14
CA GLN A 159 23.55 9.91 15.46
C GLN A 159 22.78 10.82 16.41
N LYS A 160 22.39 12.02 15.98
CA LYS A 160 21.57 12.94 16.80
C LYS A 160 20.25 12.32 17.21
N LEU A 161 19.58 11.65 16.28
CA LEU A 161 18.34 10.96 16.54
C LEU A 161 18.53 9.81 17.54
N SER A 162 19.57 8.98 17.39
CA SER A 162 19.87 7.90 18.33
C SER A 162 20.11 8.40 19.77
N LEU A 163 20.71 9.58 19.91
CA LEU A 163 20.92 10.24 21.20
C LEU A 163 19.60 10.77 21.80
N LEU A 164 18.74 11.37 20.97
CA LEU A 164 17.44 11.91 21.42
C LEU A 164 16.40 10.83 21.72
N LEU A 165 16.46 9.70 21.03
CA LEU A 165 15.56 8.57 21.22
C LEU A 165 16.05 7.60 22.30
N ASN A 166 17.28 7.77 22.80
CA ASN A 166 17.97 6.85 23.71
C ASN A 166 17.91 5.38 23.24
N GLN A 167 17.91 5.19 21.92
CA GLN A 167 17.82 3.89 21.25
C GLN A 167 18.72 3.91 20.01
N VAL A 168 19.39 2.79 19.75
CA VAL A 168 20.20 2.64 18.54
C VAL A 168 19.26 2.53 17.34
N VAL A 169 19.22 3.58 16.53
CA VAL A 169 18.50 3.59 15.27
C VAL A 169 19.36 2.86 14.23
N ALA A 170 19.27 1.53 14.21
CA ALA A 170 19.92 0.69 13.23
C ALA A 170 19.00 0.51 12.02
N PHE A 171 19.39 1.10 10.88
CA PHE A 171 18.83 0.81 9.57
C PHE A 171 19.87 0.03 8.75
#